data_AF-A0A370DNS4-F1
#
_entry.id   AF-A0A370DNS4-F1
#
_cell.length_a   1.000
_cell.length_b   1.000
_cell.length_c   1.000
_cell.angle_alpha   90.00
_cell.angle_beta   90.00
_cell.angle_gamma   90.00
#
_symmetry.space_group_name_H-M   'P 1'
#
loop_
_entity.id
_entity.type
_entity.pdbx_description
1 polymer ?
#
loop_
_entity_poly.entity_id
_entity_poly.type
_entity_poly.pdbx_seq_one_letter_code
_entity_poly.pdbx_strand_id
1 'polypeptide(L)'
;MKMNKIALACGAAMLGMSGLSVADNEFSMNIGVTSNYIWRGVTQTDDGAAVSGGVDYAHGSGFYAGAWASNVDWSTVDGAGATTPSPVSYELDLYGGYAGEIGDFGYDAGLIYYTYDDSADSNFLELGLSGSWKFLSAGLNYTLSGQADDDTGLYVSGDMYYYAGVSFDLPQDFSIGGTVGKYDFTNSSDDDYTHYQVDVSKTAGDYGDVSLSLADTDMDGSDIKFFVSWSKSF
;
A
#
# COMPACT_ATOMS: atom_id res chain seq x y z
N MET A 1 23.43 -20.66 2.61
CA MET A 1 22.10 -20.55 1.96
C MET A 1 21.89 -19.08 1.69
N LYS A 2 21.74 -18.68 0.42
CA LYS A 2 21.40 -17.31 0.08
C LYS A 2 19.95 -17.10 0.52
N MET A 3 19.67 -16.10 1.36
CA MET A 3 18.30 -15.68 1.61
C MET A 3 17.65 -15.36 0.26
N ASN A 4 16.57 -16.06 -0.06
CA ASN A 4 15.71 -15.65 -1.16
C ASN A 4 15.11 -14.33 -0.73
N LYS A 5 15.53 -13.24 -1.39
CA LYS A 5 14.82 -11.97 -1.33
C LYS A 5 13.42 -12.27 -1.85
N ILE A 6 12.43 -12.32 -0.97
CA ILE A 6 11.03 -12.42 -1.39
C ILE A 6 10.76 -11.10 -2.11
N ALA A 7 10.51 -11.19 -3.42
CA ALA A 7 10.12 -10.05 -4.23
C ALA A 7 8.83 -9.48 -3.62
N LEU A 8 8.84 -8.21 -3.20
CA LEU A 8 7.59 -7.51 -2.91
C LEU A 8 6.81 -7.43 -4.22
N ALA A 9 5.70 -8.15 -4.31
CA ALA A 9 4.68 -7.84 -5.30
C ALA A 9 4.17 -6.42 -4.97
N CYS A 10 4.39 -5.49 -5.90
CA CYS A 10 3.86 -4.14 -5.86
C CYS A 10 2.33 -4.17 -5.93
N GLY A 11 1.68 -4.37 -4.79
CA GLY A 11 0.27 -4.09 -4.54
C GLY A 11 0.21 -3.35 -3.22
N ALA A 12 -0.49 -2.21 -3.19
CA ALA A 12 -0.50 -1.23 -2.12
C ALA A 12 -0.99 -1.77 -0.75
N ALA A 13 -0.11 -2.50 -0.09
CA ALA A 13 -0.05 -2.72 1.34
C ALA A 13 1.36 -2.28 1.77
N MET A 14 1.61 -0.97 1.75
CA MET A 14 2.84 -0.39 2.27
C MET A 14 2.84 -0.47 3.80
N LEU A 15 3.07 -1.67 4.33
CA LEU A 15 3.91 -1.84 5.50
C LEU A 15 5.12 -2.59 4.97
N GLY A 16 6.24 -1.88 4.88
CA GLY A 16 7.46 -2.31 4.23
C GLY A 16 7.96 -3.65 4.75
N MET A 17 7.54 -4.74 4.11
CA MET A 17 8.20 -6.02 4.27
C MET A 17 9.41 -6.07 3.33
N SER A 18 10.26 -5.03 3.38
CA SER A 18 11.62 -5.14 2.86
C SER A 18 12.20 -6.41 3.46
N GLY A 19 12.52 -7.39 2.62
CA GLY A 19 13.17 -8.62 3.06
C GLY A 19 14.51 -8.26 3.68
N LEU A 20 14.51 -7.96 4.98
CA LEU A 20 15.68 -7.54 5.72
C LEU A 20 16.57 -8.76 5.90
N SER A 21 17.51 -8.89 4.97
CA SER A 21 18.83 -9.41 5.31
C SER A 21 19.34 -8.54 6.44
N VAL A 22 19.58 -9.15 7.60
CA VAL A 22 20.07 -8.49 8.83
C VAL A 22 21.52 -8.02 8.64
N ALA A 23 21.74 -7.09 7.73
CA ALA A 23 22.91 -6.24 7.72
C ALA A 23 22.71 -5.16 8.79
N ASP A 24 23.77 -4.84 9.54
CA ASP A 24 23.72 -3.76 10.52
C ASP A 24 23.41 -2.44 9.79
N ASN A 25 22.25 -1.83 10.10
CA ASN A 25 21.88 -0.46 9.73
C ASN A 25 21.86 -0.21 8.22
N GLU A 26 20.77 -0.64 7.57
CA GLU A 26 20.60 -0.52 6.13
C GLU A 26 19.79 0.73 5.78
N PHE A 27 20.36 1.57 4.92
CA PHE A 27 19.59 2.57 4.17
C PHE A 27 19.25 1.96 2.81
N SER A 28 17.99 2.08 2.41
CA SER A 28 17.55 1.71 1.08
C SER A 28 16.70 2.81 0.47
N MET A 29 16.61 2.80 -0.86
CA MET A 29 15.77 3.71 -1.61
C MET A 29 14.95 2.93 -2.62
N ASN A 30 13.80 3.46 -3.00
CA ASN A 30 12.99 2.85 -4.05
C ASN A 30 12.38 3.90 -4.98
N ILE A 31 12.08 3.47 -6.20
CA ILE A 31 11.33 4.24 -7.19
C ILE A 31 10.31 3.32 -7.87
N GLY A 32 9.13 3.86 -8.16
CA GLY A 32 8.03 3.16 -8.80
C GLY A 32 7.35 4.00 -9.87
N VAL A 33 6.77 3.32 -10.86
CA VAL A 33 5.85 3.89 -11.84
C VAL A 33 4.69 2.91 -12.03
N THR A 34 3.46 3.39 -11.98
CA THR A 34 2.26 2.60 -12.27
C THR A 34 1.36 3.34 -13.26
N SER A 35 0.61 2.59 -14.07
CA SER A 35 -0.45 3.15 -14.90
C SER A 35 -1.68 3.59 -14.11
N ASN A 36 -1.84 3.11 -12.88
CA ASN A 36 -2.91 3.49 -11.95
C ASN A 36 -2.44 3.23 -10.50
N TYR A 37 -2.46 4.24 -9.64
CA TYR A 37 -2.15 4.05 -8.23
C TYR A 37 -3.40 3.58 -7.49
N ILE A 38 -3.52 2.25 -7.32
CA ILE A 38 -4.58 1.65 -6.52
C ILE A 38 -4.11 1.49 -5.08
N TRP A 39 -4.80 2.12 -4.12
CA TRP A 39 -4.62 1.93 -2.69
C TRP A 39 -5.85 1.25 -2.10
N ARG A 40 -5.66 0.05 -1.51
CA ARG A 40 -6.73 -0.75 -0.89
C ARG A 40 -7.97 -0.86 -1.80
N GLY A 41 -7.76 -1.12 -3.09
CA GLY A 41 -8.81 -1.27 -4.11
C GLY A 41 -9.28 0.03 -4.78
N VAL A 42 -8.91 1.21 -4.28
CA VAL A 42 -9.40 2.51 -4.77
C VAL A 42 -8.29 3.28 -5.47
N THR A 43 -8.60 3.85 -6.64
CA THR A 43 -7.66 4.73 -7.36
C THR A 43 -7.35 5.99 -6.58
N GLN A 44 -6.07 6.34 -6.52
CA GLN A 44 -5.54 7.57 -5.95
C GLN A 44 -5.11 8.56 -7.05
N THR A 45 -5.25 8.20 -8.33
CA THR A 45 -4.81 9.02 -9.46
C THR A 45 -5.88 9.15 -10.55
N ASP A 46 -7.16 9.03 -10.22
CA ASP A 46 -8.28 9.06 -11.18
C ASP A 46 -8.01 8.18 -12.43
N ASP A 47 -7.62 6.92 -12.22
CA ASP A 47 -7.18 5.97 -13.25
C ASP A 47 -5.99 6.40 -14.12
N GLY A 48 -5.28 7.46 -13.71
CA GLY A 48 -4.07 7.99 -14.31
C GLY A 48 -2.77 7.41 -13.75
N ALA A 49 -1.66 7.70 -14.42
CA ALA A 49 -0.36 7.20 -14.03
C ALA A 49 0.20 7.86 -12.75
N ALA A 50 0.99 7.11 -12.00
CA ALA A 50 1.69 7.60 -10.82
C ALA A 50 3.18 7.29 -10.87
N VAL A 51 3.98 8.19 -10.32
CA VAL A 51 5.39 8.01 -10.02
C VAL A 51 5.55 8.13 -8.52
N SER A 52 6.24 7.17 -7.93
CA SER A 52 6.45 7.10 -6.50
C SER A 52 7.90 6.81 -6.15
N GLY A 53 8.26 7.04 -4.90
CA GLY A 53 9.55 6.65 -4.38
C GLY A 53 9.65 6.86 -2.88
N GLY A 54 10.63 6.21 -2.27
CA GLY A 54 10.83 6.25 -0.83
C GLY A 54 12.27 6.07 -0.41
N VAL A 55 12.51 6.41 0.86
CA VAL A 55 13.77 6.21 1.56
C VAL A 55 13.49 5.53 2.88
N ASP A 56 14.22 4.46 3.15
CA ASP A 56 14.03 3.62 4.31
C ASP A 56 15.32 3.50 5.12
N TYR A 57 15.17 3.37 6.43
CA TYR A 57 16.22 2.99 7.34
C TYR A 57 15.77 1.82 8.22
N ALA A 58 16.56 0.75 8.24
CA ALA A 58 16.33 -0.42 9.09
C ALA A 58 17.52 -0.65 10.01
N HIS A 59 17.27 -0.66 11.32
CA HIS A 59 18.25 -0.96 12.35
C HIS A 59 18.29 -2.47 12.61
N GLY A 60 19.48 -3.02 12.90
CA GLY A 60 19.66 -4.46 13.17
C GLY A 60 18.88 -5.01 14.36
N SER A 61 18.26 -4.14 15.18
CA SER A 61 17.36 -4.54 16.26
C SER A 61 15.91 -4.80 15.81
N GLY A 62 15.57 -4.52 14.55
CA GLY A 62 14.20 -4.60 14.02
C GLY A 62 13.43 -3.28 13.98
N PHE A 63 13.96 -2.19 14.56
CA PHE A 63 13.37 -0.86 14.41
C PHE A 63 13.59 -0.34 12.99
N TYR A 64 12.58 0.29 12.41
CA TYR A 64 12.67 0.95 11.12
C TYR A 64 11.96 2.30 11.10
N ALA A 65 12.33 3.14 10.16
CA ALA A 65 11.64 4.36 9.82
C ALA A 65 11.84 4.67 8.33
N GLY A 66 10.88 5.34 7.71
CA GLY A 66 10.98 5.71 6.31
C GLY A 66 10.00 6.81 5.92
N ALA A 67 10.16 7.24 4.68
CA ALA A 67 9.25 8.16 4.03
C ALA A 67 8.99 7.69 2.61
N TRP A 68 7.75 7.83 2.16
CA TRP A 68 7.33 7.52 0.80
C TRP A 68 6.51 8.68 0.23
N ALA A 69 6.61 8.93 -1.07
CA ALA A 69 5.82 9.94 -1.73
C ALA A 69 5.38 9.50 -3.13
N SER A 70 4.23 10.01 -3.57
CA SER A 70 3.71 9.86 -4.92
C SER A 70 2.89 11.06 -5.35
N ASN A 71 2.69 11.22 -6.66
CA ASN A 71 1.58 12.03 -7.13
C ASN A 71 0.25 11.31 -6.90
N VAL A 72 -0.79 12.12 -6.66
CA VAL A 72 -2.19 11.70 -6.55
C VAL A 72 -3.07 12.65 -7.37
N ASP A 73 -4.25 12.18 -7.74
CA ASP A 73 -5.28 12.93 -8.46
C ASP A 73 -6.66 12.39 -8.05
N TRP A 74 -7.43 13.25 -7.41
CA TRP A 74 -8.82 13.00 -6.99
C TRP A 74 -9.81 13.89 -7.76
N SER A 75 -9.49 14.23 -9.00
CA SER A 75 -10.42 14.90 -9.90
C SER A 75 -11.69 14.06 -10.07
N THR A 76 -12.82 14.72 -10.25
CA THR A 76 -14.10 14.03 -10.50
C THR A 76 -14.76 14.59 -11.75
N VAL A 77 -15.48 13.73 -12.47
CA VAL A 77 -16.28 14.13 -13.64
C VAL A 77 -17.75 13.87 -13.34
N ASP A 78 -18.57 14.91 -13.39
CA ASP A 78 -20.01 14.77 -13.15
C ASP A 78 -20.74 14.10 -14.33
N GLY A 79 -22.01 13.74 -14.12
CA GLY A 79 -22.83 13.11 -15.16
C GLY A 79 -23.11 13.99 -16.39
N ALA A 80 -22.77 15.28 -16.34
CA ALA A 80 -22.84 16.20 -17.47
C ALA A 80 -21.48 16.39 -18.17
N GLY A 81 -20.42 15.73 -17.69
CA GLY A 81 -19.06 15.79 -18.23
C GLY A 81 -18.24 16.98 -17.74
N ALA A 82 -18.68 17.70 -16.70
CA ALA A 82 -17.90 18.77 -16.09
C ALA A 82 -16.88 18.18 -15.09
N THR A 83 -15.64 18.63 -15.19
CA THR A 83 -14.55 18.20 -14.31
C THR A 83 -14.44 19.13 -13.10
N THR A 84 -14.48 18.56 -11.89
CA THR A 84 -14.01 19.21 -10.68
C THR A 84 -12.51 18.91 -10.53
N PRO A 85 -11.65 19.94 -10.49
CA PRO A 85 -10.20 19.74 -10.32
C PRO A 85 -9.88 19.06 -9.00
N SER A 86 -8.82 18.25 -8.99
CA SER A 86 -8.34 17.65 -7.75
C SER A 86 -7.95 18.71 -6.70
N PRO A 87 -8.35 18.51 -5.43
CA PRO A 87 -7.86 19.32 -4.32
C PRO A 87 -6.46 18.92 -3.84
N VAL A 88 -5.86 17.88 -4.43
CA VAL A 88 -4.61 17.28 -4.02
C VAL A 88 -3.72 17.02 -5.23
N SER A 89 -2.41 17.00 -5.00
CA SER A 89 -1.41 16.72 -6.04
C SER A 89 -0.34 15.72 -5.59
N TYR A 90 -0.13 15.57 -4.28
CA TYR A 90 0.82 14.62 -3.72
C TYR A 90 0.30 13.95 -2.45
N GLU A 91 0.88 12.79 -2.19
CA GLU A 91 0.85 12.06 -0.92
C GLU A 91 2.30 11.94 -0.42
N LEU A 92 2.50 12.19 0.87
CA LEU A 92 3.75 11.99 1.61
C LEU A 92 3.44 11.21 2.88
N ASP A 93 4.00 10.02 2.96
CA ASP A 93 3.84 9.13 4.09
C ASP A 93 5.10 9.15 4.94
N LEU A 94 4.92 9.25 6.25
CA LEU A 94 5.98 9.10 7.23
C LEU A 94 5.65 7.91 8.11
N TYR A 95 6.55 6.94 8.18
CA TYR A 95 6.29 5.72 8.94
C TYR A 95 7.49 5.28 9.75
N GLY A 96 7.19 4.45 10.76
CA GLY A 96 8.19 3.76 11.54
C GLY A 96 7.57 2.71 12.43
N GLY A 97 8.36 1.70 12.78
CA GLY A 97 7.84 0.54 13.47
C GLY A 97 8.93 -0.41 13.94
N TYR A 98 8.48 -1.61 14.27
CA TYR A 98 9.32 -2.71 14.67
C TYR A 98 8.88 -3.97 13.91
N ALA A 99 9.83 -4.57 13.19
CA ALA A 99 9.62 -5.79 12.43
C ALA A 99 10.65 -6.85 12.81
N GLY A 100 10.27 -8.11 12.64
CA GLY A 100 11.18 -9.23 12.83
C GLY A 100 10.60 -10.56 12.42
N GLU A 101 11.39 -11.61 12.61
CA GLU A 101 11.03 -12.98 12.24
C GLU A 101 11.34 -13.96 13.38
N ILE A 102 10.46 -14.94 13.58
CA ILE A 102 10.64 -16.09 14.47
C ILE A 102 10.38 -17.36 13.65
N GLY A 103 11.45 -18.01 13.19
CA GLY A 103 11.33 -19.15 12.28
C GLY A 103 10.74 -18.72 10.94
N ASP A 104 9.63 -19.34 10.53
CA ASP A 104 8.92 -18.98 9.28
C ASP A 104 7.88 -17.86 9.49
N PHE A 105 7.71 -17.36 10.73
CA PHE A 105 6.70 -16.35 11.05
C PHE A 105 7.34 -14.96 11.09
N GLY A 106 6.92 -14.07 10.18
CA GLY A 106 7.25 -12.65 10.22
C GLY A 106 6.19 -11.85 10.96
N TYR A 107 6.59 -10.77 11.61
CA TYR A 107 5.68 -9.85 12.29
C TYR A 107 6.13 -8.40 12.12
N ASP A 108 5.17 -7.50 12.09
CA ASP A 108 5.37 -6.05 12.02
C ASP A 108 4.35 -5.32 12.91
N ALA A 109 4.81 -4.31 13.62
CA ALA A 109 3.98 -3.31 14.26
C ALA A 109 4.52 -1.92 13.96
N GLY A 110 3.70 -1.05 13.37
CA GLY A 110 4.14 0.25 12.87
C GLY A 110 3.08 1.34 12.96
N LEU A 111 3.55 2.58 12.88
CA LEU A 111 2.73 3.76 12.69
C LEU A 111 3.02 4.34 11.31
N ILE A 112 1.99 4.85 10.65
CA ILE A 112 2.10 5.58 9.39
C ILE A 112 1.23 6.83 9.45
N TYR A 113 1.82 7.97 9.11
CA TYR A 113 1.15 9.24 8.99
C TYR A 113 1.08 9.64 7.51
N TYR A 114 -0.13 9.59 6.96
CA TYR A 114 -0.43 9.98 5.59
C TYR A 114 -0.64 11.49 5.55
N THR A 115 0.11 12.17 4.68
CA THR A 115 0.08 13.62 4.54
C THR A 115 -0.17 13.99 3.08
N TYR A 116 -1.14 14.86 2.86
CA TYR A 116 -1.55 15.35 1.55
C TYR A 116 -1.37 16.88 1.49
N ASP A 117 -1.77 17.49 0.37
CA ASP A 117 -1.91 18.94 0.29
C ASP A 117 -2.85 19.46 1.38
N ASP A 118 -2.52 20.60 2.00
CA ASP A 118 -3.34 21.22 3.05
C ASP A 118 -4.79 21.48 2.60
N SER A 119 -5.02 21.71 1.30
CA SER A 119 -6.37 21.92 0.74
C SER A 119 -7.25 20.68 0.72
N ALA A 120 -6.70 19.51 1.00
CA ALA A 120 -7.43 18.24 1.01
C ALA A 120 -8.07 17.92 2.36
N ASP A 121 -7.62 18.53 3.47
CA ASP A 121 -8.07 18.21 4.83
C ASP A 121 -8.14 16.68 5.12
N SER A 122 -7.17 15.93 4.57
CA SER A 122 -7.23 14.46 4.47
C SER A 122 -6.06 13.75 5.16
N ASN A 123 -5.27 14.41 6.01
CA ASN A 123 -4.16 13.73 6.68
C ASN A 123 -4.66 12.83 7.82
N PHE A 124 -4.07 11.65 8.00
CA PHE A 124 -4.47 10.73 9.06
C PHE A 124 -3.30 9.85 9.54
N LEU A 125 -3.42 9.33 10.76
CA LEU A 125 -2.45 8.47 11.42
C LEU A 125 -3.06 7.08 11.63
N GLU A 126 -2.39 6.03 11.17
CA GLU A 126 -2.77 4.64 11.43
C GLU A 126 -1.74 3.90 12.29
N LEU A 127 -2.24 2.98 13.11
CA LEU A 127 -1.48 1.89 13.72
C LEU A 127 -1.69 0.62 12.90
N GLY A 128 -0.61 0.06 12.35
CA GLY A 128 -0.60 -1.20 11.63
C GLY A 128 -0.04 -2.34 12.46
N LEU A 129 -0.68 -3.51 12.37
CA LEU A 129 -0.16 -4.79 12.86
C LEU A 129 -0.27 -5.81 11.74
N SER A 130 0.80 -6.53 11.44
CA SER A 130 0.76 -7.59 10.42
C SER A 130 1.64 -8.78 10.76
N GLY A 131 1.35 -9.89 10.09
CA GLY A 131 2.13 -11.11 10.18
C GLY A 131 2.12 -11.89 8.88
N SER A 132 3.18 -12.66 8.67
CA SER A 132 3.36 -13.52 7.51
C SER A 132 3.77 -14.92 7.93
N TRP A 133 3.33 -15.93 7.17
CA TRP A 133 3.77 -17.30 7.35
C TRP A 133 3.82 -18.03 6.01
N LYS A 134 5.04 -18.30 5.53
CA LYS A 134 5.28 -18.92 4.22
C LYS A 134 4.60 -18.09 3.10
N PHE A 135 3.61 -18.67 2.43
CA PHE A 135 2.87 -18.03 1.34
C PHE A 135 1.70 -17.16 1.84
N LEU A 136 1.43 -17.13 3.15
CA LEU A 136 0.30 -16.41 3.74
C LEU A 136 0.75 -15.07 4.34
N SER A 137 -0.12 -14.08 4.25
CA SER A 137 0.00 -12.81 4.98
C SER A 137 -1.36 -12.37 5.48
N ALA A 138 -1.37 -11.65 6.60
CA ALA A 138 -2.56 -10.97 7.10
C ALA A 138 -2.17 -9.76 7.95
N GLY A 139 -3.07 -8.79 8.04
CA GLY A 139 -2.84 -7.62 8.87
C GLY A 139 -4.10 -6.83 9.14
N LEU A 140 -3.96 -5.86 10.03
CA LEU A 140 -4.98 -4.88 10.36
C LEU A 140 -4.33 -3.51 10.56
N ASN A 141 -5.07 -2.47 10.23
CA ASN A 141 -4.74 -1.08 10.47
C ASN A 141 -5.92 -0.43 11.20
N TYR A 142 -5.59 0.40 12.19
CA TYR A 142 -6.54 1.15 12.98
C TYR A 142 -6.20 2.64 12.87
N THR A 143 -7.14 3.44 12.42
CA THR A 143 -6.96 4.89 12.36
C THR A 143 -7.04 5.47 13.77
N LEU A 144 -5.95 6.13 14.19
CA LEU A 144 -5.79 6.77 15.49
C LEU A 144 -6.32 8.21 15.49
N SER A 145 -6.23 8.90 14.35
CA SER A 145 -6.71 10.27 14.17
C SER A 145 -6.76 10.64 12.68
N GLY A 146 -7.71 11.47 12.29
CA GLY A 146 -7.81 12.07 10.95
C GLY A 146 -8.07 13.57 11.01
N GLN A 147 -7.79 14.28 9.92
CA GLN A 147 -8.12 15.70 9.76
C GLN A 147 -9.55 15.94 9.27
N ALA A 148 -10.14 14.95 8.60
CA ALA A 148 -11.51 15.03 8.12
C ALA A 148 -12.49 15.20 9.29
N ASP A 149 -13.69 15.67 8.97
CA ASP A 149 -14.74 15.88 9.96
C ASP A 149 -15.11 14.57 10.67
N ASP A 150 -15.06 14.57 12.01
CA ASP A 150 -15.28 13.37 12.83
C ASP A 150 -16.70 12.78 12.75
N ASP A 151 -17.69 13.48 12.16
CA ASP A 151 -19.06 12.98 12.02
C ASP A 151 -19.37 12.49 10.60
N THR A 152 -18.64 12.99 9.59
CA THR A 152 -18.98 12.80 8.16
C THR A 152 -17.81 12.38 7.28
N GLY A 153 -16.58 12.47 7.78
CA GLY A 153 -15.36 12.12 7.06
C GLY A 153 -15.02 10.64 7.13
N LEU A 154 -14.22 10.21 6.16
CA LEU A 154 -13.51 8.92 6.18
C LEU A 154 -12.10 9.10 6.72
N TYR A 155 -11.47 8.00 7.11
CA TYR A 155 -10.12 7.95 7.67
C TYR A 155 -10.00 8.75 8.99
N VAL A 156 -10.97 8.57 9.86
CA VAL A 156 -11.08 9.18 11.19
C VAL A 156 -10.88 8.15 12.29
N SER A 157 -10.73 8.63 13.54
CA SER A 157 -10.42 7.75 14.68
C SER A 157 -11.48 6.65 14.85
N GLY A 158 -11.09 5.39 14.72
CA GLY A 158 -12.01 4.25 14.84
C GLY A 158 -12.15 3.42 13.57
N ASP A 159 -11.81 3.99 12.40
CA ASP A 159 -11.83 3.26 11.15
C ASP A 159 -10.82 2.10 11.17
N MET A 160 -11.23 0.99 10.56
CA MET A 160 -10.44 -0.23 10.53
C MET A 160 -10.28 -0.73 9.11
N TYR A 161 -9.06 -1.17 8.79
CA TYR A 161 -8.78 -1.92 7.59
C TYR A 161 -8.14 -3.25 7.96
N TYR A 162 -8.58 -4.36 7.38
CA TYR A 162 -7.93 -5.65 7.57
C TYR A 162 -7.85 -6.41 6.25
N TYR A 163 -6.83 -7.24 6.14
CA TYR A 163 -6.55 -7.95 4.90
C TYR A 163 -5.94 -9.32 5.15
N ALA A 164 -6.07 -10.18 4.14
CA ALA A 164 -5.37 -11.43 4.02
C ALA A 164 -4.87 -11.61 2.58
N GLY A 165 -3.70 -12.20 2.43
CA GLY A 165 -3.08 -12.40 1.14
C GLY A 165 -2.38 -13.74 1.01
N VAL A 166 -2.22 -14.18 -0.24
CA VAL A 166 -1.41 -15.32 -0.64
C VAL A 166 -0.40 -14.91 -1.70
N SER A 167 0.80 -15.49 -1.67
CA SER A 167 1.82 -15.28 -2.71
C SER A 167 2.61 -16.56 -2.98
N PHE A 168 2.79 -16.90 -4.26
CA PHE A 168 3.52 -18.08 -4.71
C PHE A 168 4.62 -17.69 -5.70
N ASP A 169 5.85 -18.11 -5.41
CA ASP A 169 6.96 -18.04 -6.35
C ASP A 169 6.76 -19.07 -7.47
N LEU A 170 7.00 -18.63 -8.70
CA LEU A 170 6.92 -19.42 -9.92
C LEU A 170 8.32 -19.51 -10.57
N PRO A 171 8.55 -20.50 -11.45
CA PRO A 171 9.80 -20.58 -12.20
C PRO A 171 10.08 -19.32 -13.03
N GLN A 172 11.35 -19.06 -13.33
CA GLN A 172 11.81 -17.92 -14.16
C GLN A 172 11.52 -16.54 -13.55
N ASP A 173 11.66 -16.45 -12.23
CA ASP A 173 11.53 -15.22 -11.45
C ASP A 173 10.16 -14.55 -11.59
N PHE A 174 9.13 -15.37 -11.81
CA PHE A 174 7.74 -14.94 -11.77
C PHE A 174 7.17 -15.20 -10.38
N SER A 175 6.13 -14.45 -10.02
CA SER A 175 5.29 -14.74 -8.85
C SER A 175 3.83 -14.46 -9.19
N ILE A 176 2.94 -15.10 -8.44
CA ILE A 176 1.50 -14.81 -8.47
C ILE A 176 1.02 -14.58 -7.05
N GLY A 177 0.27 -13.50 -6.87
CA GLY A 177 -0.30 -13.10 -5.59
C GLY A 177 -1.79 -12.82 -5.69
N GLY A 178 -2.45 -12.88 -4.55
CA GLY A 178 -3.81 -12.39 -4.42
C GLY A 178 -4.08 -11.87 -3.01
N THR A 179 -4.86 -10.81 -2.92
CA THR A 179 -5.21 -10.13 -1.67
C THR A 179 -6.71 -9.91 -1.62
N VAL A 180 -7.29 -10.09 -0.43
CA VAL A 180 -8.61 -9.59 -0.09
C VAL A 180 -8.47 -8.68 1.12
N GLY A 181 -9.10 -7.52 1.09
CA GLY A 181 -9.12 -6.60 2.21
C GLY A 181 -10.49 -5.99 2.39
N LYS A 182 -10.78 -5.51 3.58
CA LYS A 182 -12.02 -4.82 3.90
C LYS A 182 -11.75 -3.62 4.77
N TYR A 183 -12.43 -2.52 4.43
CA TYR A 183 -12.57 -1.34 5.26
C TYR A 183 -13.91 -1.37 5.98
N ASP A 184 -13.86 -1.06 7.28
CA ASP A 184 -15.02 -0.74 8.10
C ASP A 184 -14.85 0.70 8.60
N PHE A 185 -15.75 1.60 8.19
CA PHE A 185 -15.75 3.01 8.58
C PHE A 185 -16.69 3.23 9.76
N THR A 186 -16.19 3.83 10.84
CA THR A 186 -16.95 3.96 12.08
C THR A 186 -18.14 4.90 11.97
N ASN A 187 -18.10 5.84 11.02
CA ASN A 187 -19.12 6.88 10.84
C ASN A 187 -20.05 6.64 9.66
N SER A 188 -19.75 5.66 8.81
CA SER A 188 -20.57 5.38 7.64
C SER A 188 -20.43 3.92 7.19
N SER A 189 -21.29 3.05 7.72
CA SER A 189 -21.32 1.64 7.31
C SER A 189 -21.74 1.46 5.85
N ASP A 190 -22.37 2.46 5.24
CA ASP A 190 -22.74 2.44 3.83
C ASP A 190 -21.51 2.65 2.92
N ASP A 191 -20.41 3.19 3.45
CA ASP A 191 -19.13 3.33 2.76
C ASP A 191 -18.19 2.13 3.01
N ASP A 192 -18.56 1.17 3.88
CA ASP A 192 -17.79 -0.05 4.09
C ASP A 192 -17.65 -0.80 2.77
N TYR A 193 -16.43 -1.29 2.49
CA TYR A 193 -16.20 -2.02 1.26
C TYR A 193 -15.13 -3.09 1.40
N THR A 194 -15.27 -4.12 0.58
CA THR A 194 -14.30 -5.18 0.35
C THR A 194 -13.62 -4.95 -0.98
N HIS A 195 -12.31 -5.18 -1.03
CA HIS A 195 -11.55 -5.20 -2.27
C HIS A 195 -10.83 -6.52 -2.48
N TYR A 196 -10.55 -6.80 -3.74
CA TYR A 196 -9.87 -7.99 -4.20
C TYR A 196 -8.80 -7.58 -5.21
N GLN A 197 -7.64 -8.19 -5.13
CA GLN A 197 -6.55 -7.96 -6.08
C GLN A 197 -5.87 -9.27 -6.44
N VAL A 198 -5.46 -9.40 -7.70
CA VAL A 198 -4.61 -10.47 -8.21
C VAL A 198 -3.45 -9.86 -8.99
N ASP A 199 -2.25 -10.37 -8.72
CA ASP A 199 -1.00 -9.85 -9.26
C ASP A 199 -0.21 -10.96 -9.92
N VAL A 200 0.35 -10.68 -11.09
CA VAL A 200 1.43 -11.49 -11.69
C VAL A 200 2.64 -10.59 -11.83
N SER A 201 3.72 -10.94 -11.14
CA SER A 201 4.95 -10.14 -11.12
C SER A 201 6.13 -10.89 -11.71
N LYS A 202 7.12 -10.15 -12.20
CA LYS A 202 8.39 -10.66 -12.69
C LYS A 202 9.53 -9.81 -12.15
N THR A 203 10.50 -10.45 -11.51
CA THR A 203 11.78 -9.82 -11.17
C THR A 203 12.70 -9.84 -12.38
N ALA A 204 13.02 -8.65 -12.90
CA ALA A 204 13.88 -8.46 -14.08
C ALA A 204 15.35 -8.19 -13.67
N GLY A 205 15.84 -8.83 -12.61
CA GLY A 205 17.19 -8.65 -12.10
C GLY A 205 17.50 -7.18 -11.77
N ASP A 206 18.60 -6.65 -12.29
CA ASP A 206 19.03 -5.27 -12.04
C ASP A 206 18.08 -4.20 -12.61
N TYR A 207 17.10 -4.60 -13.43
CA TYR A 207 16.11 -3.68 -14.00
C TYR A 207 14.90 -3.46 -13.09
N GLY A 208 14.81 -4.14 -11.94
CA GLY A 208 13.68 -4.03 -11.01
C GLY A 208 12.58 -5.03 -11.31
N ASP A 209 11.39 -4.78 -10.75
CA ASP A 209 10.23 -5.66 -10.81
C ASP A 209 9.15 -5.06 -11.70
N VAL A 210 8.44 -5.91 -12.45
CA VAL A 210 7.28 -5.53 -13.26
C VAL A 210 6.08 -6.35 -12.80
N SER A 211 4.94 -5.70 -12.58
CA SER A 211 3.68 -6.36 -12.24
C SER A 211 2.56 -6.05 -13.23
N LEU A 212 1.71 -7.05 -13.44
CA LEU A 212 0.39 -6.92 -14.05
C LEU A 212 -0.64 -7.24 -12.99
N SER A 213 -1.60 -6.33 -12.80
CA SER A 213 -2.53 -6.40 -11.69
C SER A 213 -3.97 -6.19 -12.15
N LEU A 214 -4.87 -6.92 -11.50
CA LEU A 214 -6.31 -6.74 -11.58
C LEU A 214 -6.83 -6.47 -10.17
N ALA A 215 -7.60 -5.40 -9.99
CA ALA A 215 -8.25 -5.08 -8.72
C ALA A 215 -9.73 -4.76 -8.95
N ASP A 216 -10.55 -5.05 -7.94
CA ASP A 216 -11.97 -4.71 -7.93
C ASP A 216 -12.44 -4.48 -6.49
N THR A 217 -13.58 -3.79 -6.34
CA THR A 217 -14.25 -3.61 -5.04
C THR A 217 -15.71 -4.06 -5.11
N ASP A 218 -16.37 -4.18 -3.96
CA ASP A 218 -17.82 -4.38 -3.89
C ASP A 218 -18.60 -3.06 -3.81
N MET A 219 -17.93 -1.92 -3.99
CA MET A 219 -18.56 -0.59 -3.96
C MET A 219 -19.52 -0.42 -5.14
N ASP A 220 -20.61 0.30 -4.91
CA ASP A 220 -21.58 0.61 -5.96
C ASP A 220 -20.92 1.40 -7.11
N GLY A 221 -21.08 0.88 -8.34
CA GLY A 221 -20.52 1.51 -9.55
C GLY A 221 -19.01 1.30 -9.74
N SER A 222 -18.38 0.43 -8.95
CA SER A 222 -17.02 -0.02 -9.21
C SER A 222 -16.93 -0.88 -10.48
N ASP A 223 -15.76 -0.81 -11.12
CA ASP A 223 -15.39 -1.60 -12.28
C ASP A 223 -13.99 -2.17 -12.06
N ILE A 224 -13.75 -3.38 -12.58
CA ILE A 224 -12.43 -4.02 -12.55
C ILE A 224 -11.38 -3.08 -13.14
N LYS A 225 -10.34 -2.81 -12.34
CA LYS A 225 -9.17 -2.03 -12.73
C LYS A 225 -8.05 -2.95 -13.18
N PHE A 226 -7.51 -2.70 -14.36
CA PHE A 226 -6.28 -3.31 -14.85
C PHE A 226 -5.16 -2.27 -14.83
N PHE A 227 -4.01 -2.63 -14.26
CA PHE A 227 -2.86 -1.74 -14.20
C PHE A 227 -1.54 -2.48 -14.28
N VAL A 228 -0.52 -1.75 -14.70
CA VAL A 228 0.86 -2.23 -14.84
C VAL A 228 1.75 -1.37 -13.98
N SER A 229 2.61 -2.01 -13.19
CA SER A 229 3.60 -1.31 -12.37
C SER A 229 5.02 -1.76 -12.69
N TRP A 230 5.95 -0.85 -12.48
CA TRP A 230 7.38 -1.11 -12.43
C TRP A 230 7.94 -0.49 -11.16
N SER A 231 8.86 -1.19 -10.50
CA SER A 231 9.57 -0.64 -9.34
C SER A 231 11.01 -1.11 -9.29
N LYS A 232 11.84 -0.38 -8.55
CA LYS A 232 13.22 -0.76 -8.29
C LYS A 232 13.69 -0.25 -6.94
N SER A 233 14.38 -1.10 -6.20
CA SER A 233 15.08 -0.75 -4.96
C SER A 233 16.60 -0.64 -5.16
N PHE A 234 17.23 0.20 -4.36
CA PHE A 234 18.68 0.50 -4.35
C PHE A 234 19.27 0.28 -2.96
#